data_AF-A0A963GAT5-F1
#
_entry.id   AF-A0A963GAT5-F1
#
_cell.length_a   1.000
_cell.length_b   1.000
_cell.length_c   1.000
_cell.angle_alpha   90.00
_cell.angle_beta   90.00
_cell.angle_gamma   90.00
#
_symmetry.space_group_name_H-M   'P 1'
#
loop_
_entity.id
_entity.type
_entity.pdbx_description
1 polymer ?
#
loop_
_entity_poly.entity_id
_entity_poly.type
_entity_poly.pdbx_seq_one_letter_code
_entity_poly.pdbx_strand_id
1 'polypeptide(L)'
;MTLSRSVQLIAYPDRIGRDLKDLERFLSGPVGDAIGGVHLLPPFPSNADGGFSPLTHTEIAPAYGDWADVERLAARFDLCIDLVLNHIADESPEFLDYVTNGRKSAFAPMFIDVDAMGEITSDDLAKIHIRKEKEPFREVVFADGSRGRVWCTFTERQIDLDYRSPRTFAFMDDNLRFLTDRGVKLFRLDAFGYTTKEIGTSCFLVEPGVWEILEWFRDKAAEYGAEVLPEVHDHPSWQFAIADRSMWCYAFALPPLVLHALLDADSRYLKGWLRMCPEQQVTVLDTHDGICIPDVEGMLPPAAIEALIANVSERSADPILRGSAANVHSVGAIYQLTCTFYDALKRDDDAYIAARAIQLFAPGIPQIYYVGLLAGQNDEALMTSTGELRDINRHFYTLDAANIAVAAPVVQRLLALMRLRRNHPAFAGQFELHYSNDSSVAMGWRNGQQSCRVLVDLRFRTVTVKLTDPESGRLTSFRA
;
A
#
# COMPACT_ATOMS: atom_id res chain seq x y z
N MET A 1 5.85 2.64 -21.56
CA MET A 1 7.19 2.12 -21.17
C MET A 1 6.96 1.13 -20.03
N THR A 2 7.72 0.05 -19.91
CA THR A 2 7.56 -0.93 -18.82
C THR A 2 8.11 -0.40 -17.50
N LEU A 3 7.39 -0.65 -16.39
CA LEU A 3 7.84 -0.31 -15.04
C LEU A 3 9.18 -0.98 -14.70
N SER A 4 10.14 -0.23 -14.14
CA SER A 4 11.42 -0.82 -13.73
C SER A 4 11.24 -1.69 -12.48
N ARG A 5 11.97 -2.82 -12.42
CA ARG A 5 12.01 -3.71 -11.25
C ARG A 5 12.94 -3.19 -10.14
N SER A 6 13.07 -1.87 -10.04
CA SER A 6 13.92 -1.17 -9.09
C SER A 6 13.24 -1.03 -7.73
N VAL A 7 14.01 -0.70 -6.69
CA VAL A 7 13.44 -0.32 -5.39
C VAL A 7 12.64 0.98 -5.55
N GLN A 8 11.47 1.04 -4.92
CA GLN A 8 10.60 2.21 -4.90
C GLN A 8 10.45 2.76 -3.47
N LEU A 9 10.23 4.06 -3.34
CA LEU A 9 9.89 4.70 -2.06
C LEU A 9 8.39 4.99 -2.00
N ILE A 10 7.72 4.69 -0.89
CA ILE A 10 6.37 5.21 -0.59
C ILE A 10 6.55 6.43 0.31
N ALA A 11 6.05 7.59 -0.11
CA ALA A 11 6.16 8.84 0.66
C ALA A 11 4.95 9.75 0.48
N TYR A 12 4.62 10.49 1.54
CA TYR A 12 3.73 11.64 1.47
C TYR A 12 4.45 12.83 0.81
N PRO A 13 3.71 13.75 0.18
CA PRO A 13 4.28 14.95 -0.43
C PRO A 13 4.98 15.89 0.57
N ASP A 14 4.64 15.83 1.86
CA ASP A 14 5.01 16.82 2.87
C ASP A 14 5.65 16.24 4.15
N ARG A 15 5.83 14.92 4.26
CA ARG A 15 6.37 14.29 5.47
C ARG A 15 7.88 14.06 5.47
N ILE A 16 8.54 14.38 4.35
CA ILE A 16 9.99 14.63 4.29
C ILE A 16 10.18 16.05 3.77
N GLY A 17 10.55 16.97 4.66
CA GLY A 17 10.54 18.39 4.38
C GLY A 17 9.15 18.97 4.55
N ARG A 18 8.73 19.85 3.63
CA ARG A 18 7.42 20.52 3.70
C ARG A 18 6.58 20.38 2.44
N ASP A 19 7.19 20.02 1.32
CA ASP A 19 6.56 20.03 0.00
C ASP A 19 7.30 19.10 -0.98
N LEU A 20 6.78 19.00 -2.20
CA LEU A 20 7.33 18.15 -3.26
C LEU A 20 8.77 18.53 -3.65
N LYS A 21 9.19 19.79 -3.45
CA LYS A 21 10.54 20.25 -3.79
C LYS A 21 11.55 19.78 -2.74
N ASP A 22 11.18 19.84 -1.47
CA ASP A 22 12.01 19.26 -0.41
C ASP A 22 12.10 17.73 -0.54
N LEU A 23 10.99 17.06 -0.88
CA LEU A 23 11.00 15.63 -1.19
C LEU A 23 11.94 15.33 -2.36
N GLU A 24 11.80 16.03 -3.50
CA GLU A 24 12.68 15.89 -4.66
C GLU A 24 14.15 16.07 -4.26
N ARG A 25 14.47 17.11 -3.46
CA ARG A 25 15.83 17.37 -2.98
C ARG A 25 16.38 16.23 -2.12
N PHE A 26 15.57 15.68 -1.23
CA PHE A 26 15.95 14.54 -0.40
C PHE A 26 16.23 13.28 -1.24
N LEU A 27 15.35 12.97 -2.20
CA LEU A 27 15.53 11.82 -3.09
C LEU A 27 16.74 11.97 -4.01
N SER A 28 17.02 13.20 -4.44
CA SER A 28 18.15 13.53 -5.31
C SER A 28 19.50 13.50 -4.62
N GLY A 29 19.53 13.67 -3.30
CA GLY A 29 20.75 13.76 -2.52
C GLY A 29 21.05 12.44 -1.80
N PRO A 30 20.75 12.33 -0.49
CA PRO A 30 21.21 11.20 0.32
C PRO A 30 20.71 9.81 -0.11
N VAL A 31 19.49 9.72 -0.66
CA VAL A 31 18.94 8.46 -1.17
C VAL A 31 19.56 8.12 -2.53
N GLY A 32 19.58 9.10 -3.43
CA GLY A 32 20.30 9.04 -4.69
C GLY A 32 19.90 7.86 -5.56
N ASP A 33 20.89 7.05 -5.95
CA ASP A 33 20.74 5.91 -6.82
C ASP A 33 20.18 4.65 -6.14
N ALA A 34 19.76 4.71 -4.87
CA ALA A 34 19.19 3.56 -4.17
C ALA A 34 17.78 3.19 -4.64
N ILE A 35 17.07 4.12 -5.29
CA ILE A 35 15.69 3.93 -5.77
C ILE A 35 15.59 4.17 -7.28
N GLY A 36 14.53 3.63 -7.89
CA GLY A 36 14.16 3.88 -9.29
C GLY A 36 12.69 4.28 -9.47
N GLY A 37 11.89 4.27 -8.41
CA GLY A 37 10.50 4.70 -8.45
C GLY A 37 10.04 5.34 -7.14
N VAL A 38 8.93 6.06 -7.21
CA VAL A 38 8.29 6.72 -6.07
C VAL A 38 6.80 6.46 -6.16
N HIS A 39 6.22 5.86 -5.11
CA HIS A 39 4.80 5.92 -4.82
C HIS A 39 4.54 7.18 -4.01
N LEU A 40 4.02 8.19 -4.70
CA LEU A 40 3.58 9.44 -4.10
C LEU A 40 2.15 9.24 -3.59
N LEU A 41 2.00 9.22 -2.26
CA LEU A 41 0.70 9.20 -1.60
C LEU A 41 -0.11 10.46 -1.98
N PRO A 42 -1.45 10.45 -1.89
CA PRO A 42 -2.31 11.37 -2.63
C PRO A 42 -1.88 12.85 -2.51
N PRO A 43 -1.36 13.49 -3.58
CA PRO A 43 -0.88 14.87 -3.55
C PRO A 43 -1.98 15.89 -3.90
N PHE A 44 -3.23 15.44 -3.96
CA PHE A 44 -4.36 16.21 -4.45
C PHE A 44 -4.99 17.07 -3.36
N PRO A 45 -5.71 18.16 -3.71
CA PRO A 45 -6.57 18.86 -2.76
C PRO A 45 -7.54 17.86 -2.11
N SER A 46 -7.53 17.78 -0.79
CA SER A 46 -8.35 16.84 -0.02
C SER A 46 -8.87 17.50 1.26
N ASN A 47 -10.04 17.08 1.71
CA ASN A 47 -10.67 17.59 2.93
C ASN A 47 -10.70 16.57 4.09
N ALA A 48 -10.13 15.38 3.90
CA ALA A 48 -10.05 14.34 4.94
C ALA A 48 -8.94 13.31 4.67
N ASP A 49 -8.73 12.45 5.67
CA ASP A 49 -8.00 11.17 5.57
C ASP A 49 -6.62 11.27 4.90
N GLY A 50 -5.84 12.30 5.25
CA GLY A 50 -4.46 12.44 4.78
C GLY A 50 -4.26 12.46 3.26
N GLY A 51 -5.29 12.87 2.50
CA GLY A 51 -5.26 12.91 1.03
C GLY A 51 -6.26 11.96 0.35
N PHE A 52 -6.80 10.98 1.07
CA PHE A 52 -7.73 9.97 0.53
C PHE A 52 -9.18 10.43 0.41
N SER A 53 -9.45 11.74 0.50
CA SER A 53 -10.74 12.35 0.16
C SER A 53 -10.53 13.45 -0.88
N PRO A 54 -10.12 13.10 -2.11
CA PRO A 54 -9.73 14.09 -3.10
C PRO A 54 -10.95 14.87 -3.63
N LEU A 55 -10.78 16.18 -3.75
CA LEU A 55 -11.74 17.05 -4.43
C LEU A 55 -11.62 16.90 -5.95
N THR A 56 -10.42 16.61 -6.45
CA THR A 56 -10.11 16.33 -7.85
C THR A 56 -8.79 15.57 -7.94
N HIS A 57 -8.61 14.73 -8.97
CA HIS A 57 -7.32 14.12 -9.29
C HIS A 57 -6.49 14.96 -10.29
N THR A 58 -7.04 16.07 -10.79
CA THR A 58 -6.40 16.85 -11.86
C THR A 58 -5.57 18.04 -11.36
N GLU A 59 -5.54 18.28 -10.05
CA GLU A 59 -4.81 19.39 -9.43
C GLU A 59 -3.91 18.86 -8.32
N ILE A 60 -2.78 19.51 -8.09
CA ILE A 60 -1.94 19.27 -6.93
C ILE A 60 -2.35 20.25 -5.82
N ALA A 61 -2.41 19.79 -4.58
CA ALA A 61 -2.74 20.67 -3.47
C ALA A 61 -1.71 21.81 -3.40
N PRO A 62 -2.14 23.09 -3.37
CA PRO A 62 -1.21 24.22 -3.41
C PRO A 62 -0.18 24.23 -2.26
N ALA A 63 -0.50 23.57 -1.14
CA ALA A 63 0.42 23.40 -0.01
C ALA A 63 1.63 22.51 -0.36
N TYR A 64 1.49 21.59 -1.31
CA TYR A 64 2.51 20.63 -1.72
C TYR A 64 3.30 21.09 -2.95
N GLY A 65 2.73 21.96 -3.77
CA GLY A 65 3.35 22.45 -5.00
C GLY A 65 2.39 22.43 -6.18
N ASP A 66 2.91 22.11 -7.36
CA ASP A 66 2.16 22.03 -8.61
C ASP A 66 2.54 20.78 -9.45
N TRP A 67 1.90 20.62 -10.62
CA TRP A 67 2.21 19.52 -11.53
C TRP A 67 3.64 19.54 -12.08
N ALA A 68 4.27 20.71 -12.21
CA ALA A 68 5.65 20.77 -12.66
C ALA A 68 6.60 20.16 -11.61
N ASP A 69 6.24 20.21 -10.32
CA ASP A 69 6.97 19.51 -9.26
C ASP A 69 6.82 17.98 -9.39
N VAL A 70 5.62 17.48 -9.67
CA VAL A 70 5.37 16.04 -9.89
C VAL A 70 6.04 15.53 -11.17
N GLU A 71 5.98 16.28 -12.27
CA GLU A 71 6.60 15.91 -13.54
C GLU A 71 8.13 15.83 -13.42
N ARG A 72 8.76 16.65 -12.56
CA ARG A 72 10.21 16.51 -12.26
C ARG A 72 10.53 15.21 -11.54
N LEU A 73 9.66 14.74 -10.64
CA LEU A 73 9.79 13.40 -10.04
C LEU A 73 9.60 12.33 -11.12
N ALA A 74 8.54 12.41 -11.93
CA ALA A 74 8.23 11.44 -12.99
C ALA A 74 9.31 11.35 -14.08
N ALA A 75 10.04 12.45 -14.34
CA ALA A 75 11.16 12.46 -15.28
C ALA A 75 12.36 11.61 -14.79
N ARG A 76 12.43 11.31 -13.49
CA ARG A 76 13.57 10.62 -12.87
C ARG A 76 13.22 9.28 -12.25
N PHE A 77 11.98 9.12 -11.82
CA PHE A 77 11.49 7.96 -11.10
C PHE A 77 10.25 7.42 -11.81
N ASP A 78 10.09 6.10 -11.79
CA ASP A 78 8.81 5.50 -12.11
C ASP A 78 7.78 5.93 -11.06
N LEU A 79 6.84 6.77 -11.48
CA LEU A 79 5.86 7.36 -10.60
C LEU A 79 4.65 6.43 -10.44
N CYS A 80 4.39 6.06 -9.19
CA CYS A 80 3.15 5.44 -8.74
C CYS A 80 2.32 6.50 -7.99
N ILE A 81 1.03 6.58 -8.30
CA ILE A 81 0.08 7.49 -7.62
C ILE A 81 -1.17 6.70 -7.23
N ASP A 82 -1.75 7.06 -6.09
CA ASP A 82 -3.07 6.59 -5.69
C ASP A 82 -4.16 7.13 -6.61
N LEU A 83 -4.92 6.23 -7.22
CA LEU A 83 -6.19 6.53 -7.82
C LEU A 83 -7.28 6.16 -6.80
N VAL A 84 -7.75 7.16 -6.05
CA VAL A 84 -8.89 7.00 -5.14
C VAL A 84 -10.15 6.82 -5.98
N LEU A 85 -10.49 5.57 -6.24
CA LEU A 85 -11.55 5.21 -7.20
C LEU A 85 -12.88 4.89 -6.53
N ASN A 86 -12.89 4.54 -5.24
CA ASN A 86 -14.12 4.15 -4.56
C ASN A 86 -15.01 5.36 -4.23
N HIS A 87 -14.42 6.52 -3.98
CA HIS A 87 -15.12 7.71 -3.49
C HIS A 87 -14.39 9.01 -3.87
N ILE A 88 -15.10 10.13 -3.75
CA ILE A 88 -14.55 11.49 -3.86
C ILE A 88 -15.05 12.36 -2.69
N ALA A 89 -14.41 13.51 -2.48
CA ALA A 89 -14.82 14.43 -1.43
C ALA A 89 -16.25 14.94 -1.61
N ASP A 90 -16.94 15.22 -0.51
CA ASP A 90 -18.23 15.90 -0.48
C ASP A 90 -18.16 17.39 -0.86
N GLU A 91 -16.95 17.92 -1.05
CA GLU A 91 -16.70 19.26 -1.59
C GLU A 91 -16.21 19.20 -3.05
N SER A 92 -16.23 18.03 -3.68
CA SER A 92 -15.92 17.87 -5.11
C SER A 92 -16.94 18.63 -5.98
N PRO A 93 -16.52 19.19 -7.13
CA PRO A 93 -17.44 19.84 -8.07
C PRO A 93 -18.63 18.98 -8.47
N GLU A 94 -18.40 17.68 -8.67
CA GLU A 94 -19.39 16.69 -9.04
C GLU A 94 -20.47 16.53 -7.98
N PHE A 95 -20.06 16.40 -6.70
CA PHE A 95 -21.00 16.21 -5.61
C PHE A 95 -21.74 17.51 -5.27
N LEU A 96 -21.07 18.66 -5.35
CA LEU A 96 -21.72 19.96 -5.14
C LEU A 96 -22.80 20.24 -6.20
N ASP A 97 -22.56 19.87 -7.47
CA ASP A 97 -23.59 19.92 -8.51
C ASP A 97 -24.76 19.00 -8.16
N TYR A 98 -24.48 17.78 -7.70
CA TYR A 98 -25.52 16.85 -7.25
C TYR A 98 -26.34 17.38 -6.08
N VAL A 99 -25.72 18.00 -5.08
CA VAL A 99 -26.42 18.63 -3.95
C VAL A 99 -27.29 19.81 -4.43
N THR A 100 -26.79 20.58 -5.40
CA THR A 100 -27.48 21.77 -5.93
C THR A 100 -28.68 21.40 -6.81
N ASN A 101 -28.50 20.43 -7.71
CA ASN A 101 -29.49 20.08 -8.73
C ASN A 101 -30.30 18.81 -8.40
N GLY A 102 -29.97 18.13 -7.30
CA GLY A 102 -30.56 16.86 -6.90
C GLY A 102 -30.42 15.79 -7.98
N ARG A 103 -31.44 14.92 -8.09
CA ARG A 103 -31.50 13.85 -9.10
C ARG A 103 -31.54 14.34 -10.57
N LYS A 104 -31.67 15.65 -10.81
CA LYS A 104 -31.58 16.26 -12.15
C LYS A 104 -30.14 16.61 -12.54
N SER A 105 -29.21 16.58 -11.59
CA SER A 105 -27.78 16.77 -11.85
C SER A 105 -27.30 15.76 -12.88
N ALA A 106 -26.43 16.22 -13.79
CA ALA A 106 -25.73 15.30 -14.67
C ALA A 106 -24.84 14.31 -13.88
N PHE A 107 -24.40 14.71 -12.68
CA PHE A 107 -23.56 13.92 -11.76
C PHE A 107 -24.34 13.01 -10.82
N ALA A 108 -25.67 13.11 -10.76
CA ALA A 108 -26.48 12.24 -9.91
C ALA A 108 -26.19 10.73 -10.11
N PRO A 109 -26.04 10.20 -11.35
CA PRO A 109 -25.74 8.78 -11.55
C PRO A 109 -24.35 8.34 -11.07
N MET A 110 -23.45 9.26 -10.73
CA MET A 110 -22.13 8.89 -10.21
C MET A 110 -22.18 8.50 -8.74
N PHE A 111 -23.24 8.84 -8.02
CA PHE A 111 -23.36 8.58 -6.59
C PHE A 111 -24.42 7.52 -6.31
N ILE A 112 -24.18 6.73 -5.27
CA ILE A 112 -25.09 5.67 -4.87
C ILE A 112 -26.27 6.28 -4.10
N ASP A 113 -27.43 6.40 -4.75
CA ASP A 113 -28.70 6.78 -4.11
C ASP A 113 -29.22 5.59 -3.29
N VAL A 114 -29.03 5.66 -1.97
CA VAL A 114 -29.41 4.59 -1.03
C VAL A 114 -30.93 4.43 -0.98
N ASP A 115 -31.70 5.51 -1.16
CA ASP A 115 -33.15 5.45 -1.14
C ASP A 115 -33.72 4.74 -2.38
N ALA A 116 -32.95 4.73 -3.47
CA ALA A 116 -33.30 3.97 -4.68
C ALA A 116 -33.03 2.45 -4.55
N MET A 117 -32.32 2.00 -3.51
CA MET A 117 -32.02 0.58 -3.28
C MET A 117 -33.19 -0.20 -2.66
N GLY A 118 -34.25 0.48 -2.25
CA GLY A 118 -35.39 -0.12 -1.54
C GLY A 118 -35.16 -0.23 -0.02
N GLU A 119 -35.97 -1.04 0.64
CA GLU A 119 -35.84 -1.28 2.08
C GLU A 119 -34.59 -2.12 2.36
N ILE A 120 -33.69 -1.61 3.20
CA ILE A 120 -32.49 -2.32 3.66
C ILE A 120 -32.77 -2.81 5.09
N THR A 121 -32.85 -4.13 5.27
CA THR A 121 -33.17 -4.71 6.57
C THR A 121 -31.95 -4.72 7.50
N SER A 122 -32.17 -4.91 8.80
CA SER A 122 -31.06 -5.08 9.76
C SER A 122 -30.18 -6.29 9.42
N ASP A 123 -30.75 -7.34 8.83
CA ASP A 123 -29.99 -8.52 8.38
C ASP A 123 -29.10 -8.19 7.18
N ASP A 124 -29.54 -7.32 6.28
CA ASP A 124 -28.72 -6.86 5.17
C ASP A 124 -27.59 -5.96 5.66
N LEU A 125 -27.89 -5.02 6.57
CA LEU A 125 -26.87 -4.16 7.20
C LEU A 125 -25.79 -4.97 7.92
N ALA A 126 -26.16 -6.06 8.60
CA ALA A 126 -25.23 -6.91 9.32
C ALA A 126 -24.25 -7.67 8.42
N LYS A 127 -24.59 -7.87 7.14
CA LYS A 127 -23.70 -8.51 6.15
C LYS A 127 -22.67 -7.54 5.58
N ILE A 128 -23.03 -6.26 5.45
CA ILE A 128 -22.15 -5.25 4.87
C ILE A 128 -20.83 -5.18 5.66
N HIS A 129 -19.71 -5.13 4.95
CA HIS A 129 -18.42 -4.87 5.53
C HIS A 129 -18.35 -3.39 5.94
N ILE A 130 -18.45 -3.11 7.24
CA ILE A 130 -18.48 -1.74 7.76
C ILE A 130 -17.10 -1.36 8.32
N ARG A 131 -16.66 -0.13 7.99
CA ARG A 131 -15.35 0.44 8.36
C ARG A 131 -15.42 1.59 9.36
N LYS A 132 -16.60 1.87 9.90
CA LYS A 132 -16.87 2.96 10.87
C LYS A 132 -17.96 2.54 11.87
N GLU A 133 -18.16 3.31 12.93
CA GLU A 133 -19.14 2.97 13.98
C GLU A 133 -20.61 3.04 13.52
N LYS A 134 -20.89 3.81 12.47
CA LYS A 134 -22.23 4.02 11.91
C LYS A 134 -22.43 3.21 10.61
N GLU A 135 -23.69 3.07 10.22
CA GLU A 135 -24.06 2.63 8.87
C GLU A 135 -23.32 3.44 7.79
N PRO A 136 -22.95 2.82 6.65
CA PRO A 136 -22.18 3.48 5.58
C PRO A 136 -23.05 4.43 4.75
N PHE A 137 -23.97 5.16 5.38
CA PHE A 137 -24.89 6.09 4.73
C PHE A 137 -24.79 7.48 5.36
N ARG A 138 -25.07 8.50 4.55
CA ARG A 138 -25.18 9.90 4.98
C ARG A 138 -26.45 10.52 4.42
N GLU A 139 -27.17 11.25 5.27
CA GLU A 139 -28.27 12.13 4.82
C GLU A 139 -27.71 13.36 4.10
N VAL A 140 -28.34 13.70 2.97
CA VAL A 140 -28.04 14.87 2.16
C VAL A 140 -29.32 15.71 2.05
N VAL A 141 -29.18 17.01 2.25
CA VAL A 141 -30.25 17.99 2.01
C VAL A 141 -29.93 18.69 0.70
N PHE A 142 -30.82 18.55 -0.28
CA PHE A 142 -30.68 19.19 -1.59
C PHE A 142 -31.10 20.66 -1.53
N ALA A 143 -30.68 21.45 -2.52
CA ALA A 143 -30.99 22.89 -2.55
C ALA A 143 -32.49 23.21 -2.65
N ASP A 144 -33.31 22.29 -3.15
CA ASP A 144 -34.78 22.41 -3.18
C ASP A 144 -35.46 22.05 -1.85
N GLY A 145 -34.67 21.70 -0.82
CA GLY A 145 -35.12 21.31 0.51
C GLY A 145 -35.53 19.83 0.63
N SER A 146 -35.51 19.07 -0.45
CA SER A 146 -35.70 17.62 -0.39
C SER A 146 -34.51 16.94 0.29
N ARG A 147 -34.73 15.72 0.79
CA ARG A 147 -33.71 14.91 1.45
C ARG A 147 -33.50 13.61 0.70
N GLY A 148 -32.28 13.10 0.76
CA GLY A 148 -31.93 11.78 0.29
C GLY A 148 -30.77 11.20 1.08
N ARG A 149 -30.43 9.93 0.82
CA ARG A 149 -29.26 9.28 1.40
C ARG A 149 -28.26 8.84 0.34
N VAL A 150 -26.98 9.04 0.64
CA VAL A 150 -25.86 8.58 -0.19
C VAL A 150 -24.98 7.61 0.57
N TRP A 151 -24.28 6.74 -0.15
CA TRP A 151 -23.31 5.82 0.42
C TRP A 151 -21.98 6.53 0.74
N CYS A 152 -21.43 6.25 1.92
CA CYS A 152 -20.12 6.73 2.38
C CYS A 152 -19.47 5.67 3.28
N THR A 153 -18.63 4.81 2.69
CA THR A 153 -18.04 3.63 3.33
C THR A 153 -17.10 4.01 4.48
N PHE A 154 -16.33 5.08 4.30
CA PHE A 154 -15.29 5.53 5.22
C PHE A 154 -15.78 6.73 6.06
N THR A 155 -15.30 7.94 5.83
CA THR A 155 -15.80 9.12 6.53
C THR A 155 -17.09 9.66 5.88
N GLU A 156 -17.86 10.47 6.61
CA GLU A 156 -19.02 11.16 6.02
C GLU A 156 -18.65 12.15 4.91
N ARG A 157 -17.36 12.51 4.77
CA ARG A 157 -16.82 13.39 3.73
C ARG A 157 -16.44 12.63 2.44
N GLN A 158 -16.34 11.31 2.50
CA GLN A 158 -15.98 10.46 1.36
C GLN A 158 -17.25 9.84 0.78
N ILE A 159 -17.69 10.35 -0.38
CA ILE A 159 -18.93 9.91 -1.04
C ILE A 159 -18.60 8.85 -2.08
N ASP A 160 -19.17 7.65 -1.90
CA ASP A 160 -18.90 6.51 -2.75
C ASP A 160 -19.48 6.68 -4.16
N LEU A 161 -18.68 6.26 -5.14
CA LEU A 161 -19.04 6.26 -6.54
C LEU A 161 -19.80 5.00 -6.95
N ASP A 162 -20.72 5.15 -7.89
CA ASP A 162 -21.55 4.07 -8.44
C ASP A 162 -20.98 3.54 -9.76
N TYR A 163 -20.36 2.36 -9.72
CA TYR A 163 -19.80 1.69 -10.89
C TYR A 163 -20.85 0.96 -11.75
N ARG A 164 -22.14 1.09 -11.47
CA ARG A 164 -23.21 0.71 -12.42
C ARG A 164 -23.44 1.80 -13.48
N SER A 165 -22.88 2.99 -13.25
CA SER A 165 -23.05 4.15 -14.11
C SER A 165 -21.89 4.28 -15.10
N PRO A 166 -22.17 4.35 -16.42
CA PRO A 166 -21.16 4.67 -17.42
C PRO A 166 -20.45 6.02 -17.18
N ARG A 167 -21.09 6.93 -16.44
CA ARG A 167 -20.53 8.25 -16.14
C ARG A 167 -19.37 8.18 -15.15
N THR A 168 -19.41 7.24 -14.20
CA THR A 168 -18.31 6.97 -13.27
C THR A 168 -17.09 6.46 -14.03
N PHE A 169 -17.28 5.52 -14.97
CA PHE A 169 -16.20 5.05 -15.82
C PHE A 169 -15.62 6.17 -16.71
N ALA A 170 -16.46 7.03 -17.30
CA ALA A 170 -15.99 8.16 -18.08
C ALA A 170 -15.16 9.15 -17.23
N PHE A 171 -15.60 9.45 -16.01
CA PHE A 171 -14.85 10.28 -15.06
C PHE A 171 -13.48 9.68 -14.73
N MET A 172 -13.43 8.37 -14.47
CA MET A 172 -12.17 7.67 -14.18
C MET A 172 -11.26 7.55 -15.40
N ASP A 173 -11.82 7.40 -16.61
CA ASP A 173 -11.06 7.35 -17.87
C ASP A 173 -10.34 8.69 -18.13
N ASP A 174 -11.04 9.81 -17.90
CA ASP A 174 -10.46 11.14 -18.00
C ASP A 174 -9.32 11.35 -16.98
N ASN A 175 -9.50 10.88 -15.74
CA ASN A 175 -8.46 10.94 -14.70
C ASN A 175 -7.24 10.08 -15.06
N LEU A 176 -7.44 8.84 -15.50
CA LEU A 176 -6.37 7.94 -15.94
C LEU A 176 -5.55 8.59 -17.06
N ARG A 177 -6.22 9.07 -18.11
CA ARG A 177 -5.56 9.76 -19.24
C ARG A 177 -4.77 10.96 -18.76
N PHE A 178 -5.39 11.83 -17.96
CA PHE A 178 -4.76 13.05 -17.46
C PHE A 178 -3.49 12.79 -16.64
N LEU A 179 -3.54 11.79 -15.75
CA LEU A 179 -2.44 11.41 -14.86
C LEU A 179 -1.32 10.72 -15.64
N THR A 180 -1.65 9.85 -16.59
CA THR A 180 -0.64 9.19 -17.43
C THR A 180 0.06 10.16 -18.38
N ASP A 181 -0.66 11.17 -18.93
CA ASP A 181 -0.07 12.25 -19.71
C ASP A 181 1.01 13.05 -18.94
N ARG A 182 0.99 12.99 -17.60
CA ARG A 182 1.96 13.61 -16.68
C ARG A 182 3.04 12.66 -16.16
N GLY A 183 3.12 11.46 -16.74
CA GLY A 183 4.19 10.51 -16.48
C GLY A 183 3.92 9.50 -15.36
N VAL A 184 2.68 9.38 -14.86
CA VAL A 184 2.30 8.27 -13.98
C VAL A 184 2.37 6.96 -14.74
N LYS A 185 3.08 5.97 -14.18
CA LYS A 185 3.28 4.64 -14.78
C LYS A 185 2.56 3.52 -14.04
N LEU A 186 2.19 3.73 -12.79
CA LEU A 186 1.50 2.76 -11.96
C LEU A 186 0.39 3.45 -11.16
N PHE A 187 -0.82 2.90 -11.20
CA PHE A 187 -1.93 3.37 -10.37
C PHE A 187 -2.17 2.40 -9.23
N ARG A 188 -1.99 2.85 -7.99
CA ARG A 188 -2.51 2.12 -6.83
C ARG A 188 -4.03 2.33 -6.79
N LEU A 189 -4.80 1.27 -6.96
CA LEU A 189 -6.27 1.35 -6.92
C LEU A 189 -6.71 1.26 -5.45
N ASP A 190 -6.90 2.41 -4.83
CA ASP A 190 -7.23 2.54 -3.42
C ASP A 190 -8.65 2.07 -3.11
N ALA A 191 -8.81 1.28 -2.05
CA ALA A 191 -10.10 0.83 -1.55
C ALA A 191 -11.00 0.18 -2.63
N PHE A 192 -10.41 -0.41 -3.67
CA PHE A 192 -11.19 -0.91 -4.81
C PHE A 192 -12.14 -2.04 -4.41
N GLY A 193 -11.82 -2.78 -3.34
CA GLY A 193 -12.68 -3.84 -2.83
C GLY A 193 -14.09 -3.36 -2.48
N TYR A 194 -14.26 -2.07 -2.19
CA TYR A 194 -15.56 -1.49 -1.88
C TYR A 194 -16.31 -0.98 -3.11
N THR A 195 -15.80 -1.09 -4.34
CA THR A 195 -16.45 -0.54 -5.55
C THR A 195 -17.77 -1.22 -5.92
N THR A 196 -18.03 -2.42 -5.38
CA THR A 196 -19.23 -3.22 -5.65
C THR A 196 -20.21 -3.17 -4.48
N LYS A 197 -21.39 -2.57 -4.71
CA LYS A 197 -22.44 -2.44 -3.69
C LYS A 197 -23.69 -3.21 -4.11
N GLU A 198 -23.96 -4.29 -3.41
CA GLU A 198 -25.14 -5.14 -3.60
C GLU A 198 -25.75 -5.51 -2.24
N ILE A 199 -26.94 -5.01 -1.97
CA ILE A 199 -27.67 -5.29 -0.73
C ILE A 199 -27.92 -6.80 -0.62
N GLY A 200 -27.69 -7.35 0.57
CA GLY A 200 -27.75 -8.80 0.83
C GLY A 200 -26.39 -9.51 0.71
N THR A 201 -25.34 -8.80 0.28
CA THR A 201 -23.93 -9.28 0.24
C THR A 201 -23.06 -8.53 1.26
N SER A 202 -21.75 -8.81 1.27
CA SER A 202 -20.78 -8.03 2.05
C SER A 202 -20.52 -6.63 1.52
N CYS A 203 -20.91 -6.31 0.27
CA CYS A 203 -20.49 -5.08 -0.43
C CYS A 203 -18.96 -4.86 -0.43
N PHE A 204 -18.20 -5.95 -0.33
CA PHE A 204 -16.74 -5.97 -0.34
C PHE A 204 -16.29 -7.15 -1.18
N LEU A 205 -15.57 -6.86 -2.26
CA LEU A 205 -15.07 -7.82 -3.24
C LEU A 205 -16.18 -8.71 -3.82
N VAL A 206 -17.34 -8.12 -4.14
CA VAL A 206 -18.49 -8.88 -4.65
C VAL A 206 -18.22 -9.35 -6.08
N GLU A 207 -18.12 -10.67 -6.23
CA GLU A 207 -17.91 -11.32 -7.52
C GLU A 207 -19.24 -11.58 -8.26
N PRO A 208 -19.24 -11.54 -9.62
CA PRO A 208 -18.09 -11.29 -10.50
C PRO A 208 -17.79 -9.80 -10.72
N GLY A 209 -18.68 -8.88 -10.32
CA GLY A 209 -18.61 -7.46 -10.71
C GLY A 209 -17.29 -6.76 -10.33
N VAL A 210 -16.65 -7.14 -9.22
CA VAL A 210 -15.37 -6.55 -8.83
C VAL A 210 -14.26 -6.84 -9.85
N TRP A 211 -14.28 -8.02 -10.49
CA TRP A 211 -13.32 -8.39 -11.52
C TRP A 211 -13.55 -7.60 -12.80
N GLU A 212 -14.81 -7.38 -13.19
CA GLU A 212 -15.15 -6.57 -14.37
C GLU A 212 -14.64 -5.12 -14.22
N ILE A 213 -14.78 -4.54 -13.03
CA ILE A 213 -14.27 -3.20 -12.73
C ILE A 213 -12.73 -3.20 -12.78
N LEU A 214 -12.06 -4.16 -12.13
CA LEU A 214 -10.60 -4.25 -12.14
C LEU A 214 -10.02 -4.43 -13.54
N GLU A 215 -10.61 -5.31 -14.34
CA GLU A 215 -10.17 -5.57 -15.71
C GLU A 215 -10.36 -4.34 -16.59
N TRP A 216 -11.43 -3.57 -16.38
CA TRP A 216 -11.61 -2.28 -17.05
C TRP A 216 -10.48 -1.29 -16.69
N PHE A 217 -10.13 -1.14 -15.41
CA PHE A 217 -9.03 -0.27 -14.99
C PHE A 217 -7.68 -0.73 -15.55
N ARG A 218 -7.42 -2.04 -15.53
CA ARG A 218 -6.22 -2.64 -16.12
C ARG A 218 -6.11 -2.29 -17.60
N ASP A 219 -7.17 -2.53 -18.36
CA ASP A 219 -7.18 -2.35 -19.81
C ASP A 219 -7.07 -0.87 -20.19
N LYS A 220 -7.74 0.02 -19.44
CA LYS A 220 -7.66 1.47 -19.64
C LYS A 220 -6.31 2.06 -19.26
N ALA A 221 -5.74 1.68 -18.12
CA ALA A 221 -4.39 2.10 -17.78
C ALA A 221 -3.37 1.64 -18.84
N ALA A 222 -3.50 0.40 -19.32
CA ALA A 222 -2.65 -0.15 -20.36
C ALA A 222 -2.79 0.59 -21.71
N GLU A 223 -4.01 1.00 -22.09
CA GLU A 223 -4.27 1.85 -23.27
C GLU A 223 -3.46 3.15 -23.22
N TYR A 224 -3.32 3.76 -22.04
CA TYR A 224 -2.52 4.96 -21.83
C TYR A 224 -1.04 4.72 -21.55
N GLY A 225 -0.62 3.45 -21.40
CA GLY A 225 0.77 3.08 -21.18
C GLY A 225 1.21 3.05 -19.70
N ALA A 226 0.26 2.86 -18.79
CA ALA A 226 0.45 2.63 -17.36
C ALA A 226 -0.03 1.22 -16.94
N GLU A 227 0.27 0.84 -15.71
CA GLU A 227 -0.14 -0.43 -15.10
C GLU A 227 -0.97 -0.17 -13.83
N VAL A 228 -1.64 -1.20 -13.29
CA VAL A 228 -2.45 -1.08 -12.06
C VAL A 228 -1.93 -1.98 -10.95
N LEU A 229 -2.09 -1.52 -9.72
CA LEU A 229 -1.78 -2.19 -8.47
C LEU A 229 -2.99 -2.11 -7.53
N PRO A 230 -3.94 -3.06 -7.61
CA PRO A 230 -5.09 -3.08 -6.74
C PRO A 230 -4.70 -3.39 -5.29
N GLU A 231 -5.19 -2.58 -4.35
CA GLU A 231 -4.97 -2.81 -2.92
C GLU A 231 -6.09 -3.68 -2.31
N VAL A 232 -5.73 -4.88 -1.84
CA VAL A 232 -6.63 -5.81 -1.12
C VAL A 232 -5.99 -6.27 0.16
N HIS A 233 -6.69 -6.02 1.27
CA HIS A 233 -6.43 -6.68 2.55
C HIS A 233 -7.55 -7.68 2.85
N ASP A 234 -7.37 -8.91 2.41
CA ASP A 234 -8.27 -10.05 2.64
C ASP A 234 -7.46 -11.35 2.49
N HIS A 235 -8.14 -12.50 2.43
CA HIS A 235 -7.51 -13.80 2.31
C HIS A 235 -6.46 -13.82 1.18
N PRO A 236 -5.27 -14.40 1.41
CA PRO A 236 -4.16 -14.31 0.46
C PRO A 236 -4.43 -14.86 -0.94
N SER A 237 -5.49 -15.65 -1.14
CA SER A 237 -5.92 -16.08 -2.48
C SER A 237 -6.14 -14.91 -3.45
N TRP A 238 -6.55 -13.74 -2.96
CA TRP A 238 -6.72 -12.54 -3.78
C TRP A 238 -5.42 -12.08 -4.42
N GLN A 239 -4.29 -12.17 -3.70
CA GLN A 239 -2.96 -11.89 -4.24
C GLN A 239 -2.69 -12.71 -5.50
N PHE A 240 -2.95 -14.02 -5.44
CA PHE A 240 -2.73 -14.93 -6.57
C PHE A 240 -3.73 -14.68 -7.70
N ALA A 241 -5.01 -14.44 -7.37
CA ALA A 241 -6.05 -14.19 -8.36
C ALA A 241 -5.84 -12.89 -9.15
N ILE A 242 -5.33 -11.83 -8.50
CA ILE A 242 -4.95 -10.56 -9.15
C ILE A 242 -3.77 -10.77 -10.09
N ALA A 243 -2.73 -11.46 -9.63
CA ALA A 243 -1.55 -11.74 -10.44
C ALA A 243 -1.85 -12.61 -11.67
N ASP A 244 -2.72 -13.63 -11.52
CA ASP A 244 -3.17 -14.48 -12.64
C ASP A 244 -3.92 -13.68 -13.73
N ARG A 245 -4.52 -12.54 -13.35
CA ARG A 245 -5.19 -11.61 -14.26
C ARG A 245 -4.28 -10.52 -14.82
N SER A 246 -2.95 -10.73 -14.76
CA SER A 246 -1.91 -9.86 -15.31
C SER A 246 -1.90 -8.45 -14.70
N MET A 247 -2.25 -8.34 -13.42
CA MET A 247 -2.15 -7.10 -12.64
C MET A 247 -1.06 -7.25 -11.57
N TRP A 248 -0.46 -6.15 -11.13
CA TRP A 248 0.40 -6.19 -9.96
C TRP A 248 -0.44 -6.42 -8.71
N CYS A 249 0.00 -7.29 -7.81
CA CYS A 249 -0.59 -7.45 -6.48
C CYS A 249 0.38 -6.98 -5.39
N TYR A 250 -0.13 -6.50 -4.27
CA TYR A 250 0.70 -6.34 -3.08
C TYR A 250 1.02 -7.69 -2.44
N ALA A 251 2.25 -7.85 -1.98
CA ALA A 251 2.68 -8.99 -1.19
C ALA A 251 2.38 -8.79 0.31
N PHE A 252 1.14 -8.48 0.68
CA PHE A 252 0.80 -8.13 2.07
C PHE A 252 0.95 -9.27 3.08
N ALA A 253 1.02 -10.52 2.61
CA ALA A 253 1.39 -11.65 3.47
C ALA A 253 2.84 -11.55 3.98
N LEU A 254 3.74 -10.88 3.24
CA LEU A 254 5.16 -10.82 3.56
C LEU A 254 5.45 -10.16 4.93
N PRO A 255 4.92 -8.97 5.28
CA PRO A 255 5.22 -8.34 6.57
C PRO A 255 4.95 -9.22 7.80
N PRO A 256 3.74 -9.75 8.02
CA PRO A 256 3.47 -10.64 9.15
C PRO A 256 4.27 -11.95 9.10
N LEU A 257 4.51 -12.53 7.92
CA LEU A 257 5.37 -13.73 7.78
C LEU A 257 6.83 -13.45 8.19
N VAL A 258 7.37 -12.28 7.84
CA VAL A 258 8.72 -11.85 8.22
C VAL A 258 8.81 -11.57 9.71
N LEU A 259 7.80 -10.91 10.29
CA LEU A 259 7.73 -10.68 11.73
C LEU A 259 7.70 -12.01 12.50
N HIS A 260 6.81 -12.92 12.12
CA HIS A 260 6.77 -14.26 12.73
C HIS A 260 8.12 -14.98 12.60
N ALA A 261 8.72 -14.97 11.40
CA ALA A 261 10.00 -15.64 11.18
C ALA A 261 11.14 -15.10 12.05
N LEU A 262 11.21 -13.78 12.26
CA LEU A 262 12.26 -13.15 13.07
C LEU A 262 11.99 -13.21 14.58
N LEU A 263 10.72 -13.16 15.00
CA LEU A 263 10.34 -13.21 16.41
C LEU A 263 10.42 -14.63 16.97
N ASP A 264 10.03 -15.64 16.18
CA ASP A 264 9.98 -17.05 16.61
C ASP A 264 11.16 -17.89 16.07
N ALA A 265 12.03 -17.30 15.25
CA ALA A 265 13.13 -17.98 14.56
C ALA A 265 12.66 -19.21 13.74
N ASP A 266 11.51 -19.05 13.06
CA ASP A 266 10.84 -20.07 12.26
C ASP A 266 10.45 -19.56 10.85
N SER A 267 11.20 -20.02 9.85
CA SER A 267 11.00 -19.68 8.44
C SER A 267 10.05 -20.60 7.68
N ARG A 268 9.42 -21.60 8.31
CA ARG A 268 8.66 -22.62 7.56
C ARG A 268 7.54 -22.01 6.72
N TYR A 269 6.78 -21.09 7.29
CA TYR A 269 5.66 -20.42 6.60
C TYR A 269 6.15 -19.40 5.57
N LEU A 270 7.17 -18.60 5.91
CA LEU A 270 7.81 -17.69 4.96
C LEU A 270 8.38 -18.43 3.74
N LYS A 271 9.13 -19.52 3.95
CA LYS A 271 9.62 -20.40 2.87
C LYS A 271 8.48 -21.09 2.13
N GLY A 272 7.37 -21.38 2.82
CA GLY A 272 6.13 -21.86 2.22
C GLY A 272 5.62 -20.86 1.18
N TRP A 273 5.35 -19.63 1.59
CA TRP A 273 4.90 -18.54 0.73
C TRP A 273 5.88 -18.23 -0.41
N LEU A 274 7.19 -18.15 -0.14
CA LEU A 274 8.22 -17.88 -1.15
C LEU A 274 8.29 -18.92 -2.28
N ARG A 275 7.77 -20.15 -2.08
CA ARG A 275 7.72 -21.17 -3.14
C ARG A 275 6.59 -20.93 -4.14
N MET A 276 5.58 -20.17 -3.76
CA MET A 276 4.32 -20.06 -4.49
C MET A 276 3.97 -18.62 -4.85
N CYS A 277 4.54 -17.61 -4.17
CA CYS A 277 4.19 -16.22 -4.40
C CYS A 277 4.38 -15.79 -5.86
N PRO A 278 3.50 -14.91 -6.39
CA PRO A 278 3.61 -14.46 -7.78
C PRO A 278 4.89 -13.66 -8.04
N GLU A 279 5.47 -13.77 -9.23
CA GLU A 279 6.59 -12.90 -9.61
C GLU A 279 6.15 -11.44 -9.82
N GLN A 280 4.93 -11.23 -10.35
CA GLN A 280 4.34 -9.91 -10.60
C GLN A 280 3.67 -9.37 -9.32
N GLN A 281 4.49 -9.00 -8.35
CA GLN A 281 4.04 -8.43 -7.08
C GLN A 281 4.87 -7.22 -6.65
N VAL A 282 4.31 -6.41 -5.76
CA VAL A 282 4.99 -5.32 -5.05
C VAL A 282 5.18 -5.73 -3.61
N THR A 283 6.44 -5.84 -3.16
CA THR A 283 6.77 -6.27 -1.79
C THR A 283 6.89 -5.07 -0.86
N VAL A 284 6.26 -5.17 0.30
CA VAL A 284 6.28 -4.15 1.37
C VAL A 284 6.60 -4.81 2.71
N LEU A 285 7.02 -4.02 3.70
CA LEU A 285 7.02 -4.43 5.11
C LEU A 285 6.16 -3.46 5.91
N ASP A 286 6.40 -2.18 5.69
CA ASP A 286 5.61 -1.04 6.15
C ASP A 286 4.94 -0.34 4.97
N THR A 287 3.82 0.30 5.27
CA THR A 287 3.09 1.20 4.38
C THR A 287 2.62 2.42 5.18
N HIS A 288 1.77 3.25 4.59
CA HIS A 288 1.08 4.32 5.31
C HIS A 288 -0.02 3.80 6.25
N ASP A 289 -0.40 2.54 6.12
CA ASP A 289 -1.38 1.86 6.95
C ASP A 289 -0.70 0.94 7.99
N GLY A 290 -1.51 0.27 8.83
CA GLY A 290 -1.01 -0.71 9.79
C GLY A 290 -0.63 -2.05 9.15
N ILE A 291 0.01 -2.93 9.94
CA ILE A 291 0.32 -4.30 9.53
C ILE A 291 -0.96 -5.13 9.59
N CYS A 292 -1.46 -5.56 8.44
CA CYS A 292 -2.74 -6.23 8.32
C CYS A 292 -2.66 -7.74 8.64
N ILE A 293 -3.54 -8.20 9.53
CA ILE A 293 -3.62 -9.61 9.96
C ILE A 293 -4.38 -10.52 8.97
N PRO A 294 -5.47 -10.08 8.30
CA PRO A 294 -6.17 -10.91 7.32
C PRO A 294 -5.26 -11.49 6.23
N ASP A 295 -4.17 -10.80 5.90
CA ASP A 295 -3.21 -11.18 4.84
C ASP A 295 -2.36 -12.42 5.15
N VAL A 296 -2.51 -13.04 6.33
CA VAL A 296 -1.86 -14.31 6.68
C VAL A 296 -2.83 -15.36 7.19
N GLU A 297 -4.13 -15.08 7.14
CA GLU A 297 -5.13 -16.09 7.42
C GLU A 297 -5.03 -17.23 6.41
N GLY A 298 -5.09 -18.47 6.91
CA GLY A 298 -4.85 -19.67 6.10
C GLY A 298 -3.37 -19.94 5.77
N MET A 299 -2.45 -18.99 6.02
CA MET A 299 -1.01 -19.19 5.85
C MET A 299 -0.29 -19.48 7.17
N LEU A 300 -0.61 -18.74 8.22
CA LEU A 300 -0.13 -18.98 9.58
C LEU A 300 -1.18 -19.75 10.40
N PRO A 301 -0.78 -20.67 11.28
CA PRO A 301 -1.70 -21.25 12.26
C PRO A 301 -2.27 -20.16 13.17
N PRO A 302 -3.54 -20.27 13.60
CA PRO A 302 -4.15 -19.27 14.49
C PRO A 302 -3.32 -18.95 15.74
N ALA A 303 -2.74 -19.96 16.39
CA ALA A 303 -1.87 -19.76 17.56
C ALA A 303 -0.61 -18.94 17.26
N ALA A 304 -0.05 -19.03 16.05
CA ALA A 304 1.08 -18.22 15.64
C ALA A 304 0.66 -16.77 15.36
N ILE A 305 -0.54 -16.56 14.80
CA ILE A 305 -1.13 -15.23 14.62
C ILE A 305 -1.39 -14.57 15.99
N GLU A 306 -1.99 -15.29 16.93
CA GLU A 306 -2.22 -14.82 18.31
C GLU A 306 -0.91 -14.41 19.01
N ALA A 307 0.12 -15.24 18.90
CA ALA A 307 1.43 -14.95 19.48
C ALA A 307 2.09 -13.73 18.84
N LEU A 308 1.99 -13.58 17.51
CA LEU A 308 2.49 -12.42 16.77
C LEU A 308 1.78 -11.13 17.22
N ILE A 309 0.44 -11.16 17.27
CA ILE A 309 -0.38 -10.03 17.74
C ILE A 309 0.03 -9.66 19.15
N ALA A 310 -0.01 -10.61 20.09
CA ALA A 310 0.34 -10.36 21.49
C ALA A 310 1.75 -9.76 21.62
N ASN A 311 2.72 -10.26 20.84
CA ASN A 311 4.07 -9.72 20.88
C ASN A 311 4.12 -8.27 20.36
N VAL A 312 3.57 -7.99 19.19
CA VAL A 312 3.64 -6.65 18.58
C VAL A 312 2.81 -5.64 19.37
N SER A 313 1.69 -6.06 19.97
CA SER A 313 0.83 -5.21 20.80
C SER A 313 1.49 -4.68 22.08
N GLU A 314 2.58 -5.28 22.56
CA GLU A 314 3.39 -4.72 23.66
C GLU A 314 4.01 -3.34 23.32
N ARG A 315 4.01 -2.98 22.04
CA ARG A 315 4.68 -1.79 21.49
C ARG A 315 3.95 -1.17 20.30
N SER A 316 2.69 -1.52 20.08
CA SER A 316 1.82 -0.86 19.10
C SER A 316 0.86 0.07 19.82
N ALA A 317 0.18 0.94 19.08
CA ALA A 317 -1.07 1.50 19.58
C ALA A 317 -2.17 0.44 19.57
N ASP A 318 -3.38 0.82 20.00
CA ASP A 318 -4.54 -0.05 19.95
C ASP A 318 -4.75 -0.58 18.51
N PRO A 319 -5.04 -1.89 18.35
CA PRO A 319 -5.27 -2.45 17.04
C PRO A 319 -6.56 -1.89 16.44
N ILE A 320 -6.56 -1.68 15.13
CA ILE A 320 -7.78 -1.36 14.40
C ILE A 320 -8.55 -2.66 14.15
N LEU A 321 -9.83 -2.67 14.54
CA LEU A 321 -10.70 -3.84 14.45
C LEU A 321 -11.57 -3.81 13.18
N ARG A 322 -11.99 -4.99 12.71
CA ARG A 322 -12.97 -5.16 11.62
C ARG A 322 -14.39 -5.10 12.19
N GLY A 323 -15.23 -4.22 11.65
CA GLY A 323 -16.64 -4.14 11.99
C GLY A 323 -17.50 -5.06 11.11
N SER A 324 -17.80 -6.27 11.57
CA SER A 324 -18.90 -7.09 11.02
C SER A 324 -19.39 -8.10 12.06
N ALA A 325 -20.71 -8.32 12.13
CA ALA A 325 -21.35 -9.27 13.03
C ALA A 325 -21.53 -10.67 12.41
N ALA A 326 -21.37 -10.82 11.10
CA ALA A 326 -21.55 -12.09 10.39
C ALA A 326 -20.24 -12.49 9.68
N ASN A 327 -19.62 -13.58 10.15
CA ASN A 327 -18.36 -14.17 9.68
C ASN A 327 -17.10 -13.33 9.97
N VAL A 328 -16.74 -13.24 11.25
CA VAL A 328 -15.41 -12.78 11.67
C VAL A 328 -14.38 -13.87 11.37
N HIS A 329 -13.80 -13.84 10.17
CA HIS A 329 -12.43 -14.32 9.99
C HIS A 329 -11.49 -13.12 10.26
N SER A 330 -11.08 -13.06 11.53
CA SER A 330 -9.88 -12.41 12.06
C SER A 330 -9.79 -12.82 13.52
N VAL A 331 -8.65 -13.39 13.93
CA VAL A 331 -8.37 -13.71 15.34
C VAL A 331 -8.63 -12.46 16.18
N GLY A 332 -9.68 -12.48 17.00
CA GLY A 332 -10.09 -11.34 17.83
C GLY A 332 -10.59 -10.11 17.06
N ALA A 333 -11.07 -10.24 15.82
CA ALA A 333 -11.52 -9.14 14.95
C ALA A 333 -10.40 -8.16 14.52
N ILE A 334 -9.13 -8.42 14.81
CA ILE A 334 -8.02 -7.49 14.53
C ILE A 334 -7.76 -7.40 13.02
N TYR A 335 -7.84 -6.18 12.49
CA TYR A 335 -7.58 -5.88 11.08
C TYR A 335 -6.15 -5.39 10.88
N GLN A 336 -5.71 -4.36 11.62
CA GLN A 336 -4.40 -3.72 11.49
C GLN A 336 -3.70 -3.58 12.86
N LEU A 337 -2.42 -3.92 12.91
CA LEU A 337 -1.52 -3.55 14.01
C LEU A 337 -0.85 -2.20 13.68
N THR A 338 -1.07 -1.20 14.54
CA THR A 338 -0.59 0.18 14.36
C THR A 338 0.78 0.35 15.02
N CYS A 339 1.83 0.06 14.27
CA CYS A 339 3.21 0.10 14.73
C CYS A 339 4.15 0.43 13.56
N THR A 340 5.25 1.14 13.81
CA THR A 340 6.34 1.18 12.83
C THR A 340 6.96 -0.21 12.71
N PHE A 341 7.41 -0.60 11.52
CA PHE A 341 8.01 -1.93 11.34
C PHE A 341 9.33 -2.10 12.13
N TYR A 342 10.03 -0.98 12.38
CA TYR A 342 11.26 -0.96 13.18
C TYR A 342 10.96 -1.19 14.67
N ASP A 343 9.94 -0.53 15.23
CA ASP A 343 9.45 -0.87 16.57
C ASP A 343 8.90 -2.29 16.62
N ALA A 344 8.16 -2.75 15.60
CA ALA A 344 7.70 -4.14 15.50
C ALA A 344 8.85 -5.17 15.53
N LEU A 345 10.11 -4.77 15.31
CA LEU A 345 11.31 -5.59 15.49
C LEU A 345 12.15 -5.19 16.71
N LYS A 346 11.53 -4.53 17.69
CA LYS A 346 12.13 -4.12 18.97
C LYS A 346 13.32 -3.17 18.79
N ARG A 347 13.33 -2.37 17.72
CA ARG A 347 14.42 -1.45 17.35
C ARG A 347 15.77 -2.16 17.25
N ASP A 348 15.76 -3.41 16.80
CA ASP A 348 16.97 -4.18 16.57
C ASP A 348 17.43 -3.98 15.12
N ASP A 349 18.55 -3.27 14.96
CA ASP A 349 19.15 -2.97 13.66
C ASP A 349 19.39 -4.23 12.81
N ASP A 350 19.87 -5.31 13.43
CA ASP A 350 20.21 -6.55 12.72
C ASP A 350 18.95 -7.30 12.28
N ALA A 351 17.92 -7.35 13.13
CA ALA A 351 16.61 -7.88 12.75
C ALA A 351 15.97 -7.06 11.62
N TYR A 352 16.11 -5.73 11.68
CA TYR A 352 15.56 -4.83 10.66
C TYR A 352 16.25 -5.01 9.31
N ILE A 353 17.58 -5.11 9.29
CA ILE A 353 18.35 -5.41 8.08
C ILE A 353 18.07 -6.82 7.57
N ALA A 354 17.88 -7.80 8.46
CA ALA A 354 17.42 -9.14 8.08
C ALA A 354 16.05 -9.12 7.39
N ALA A 355 15.09 -8.38 7.94
CA ALA A 355 13.75 -8.22 7.35
C ALA A 355 13.83 -7.57 5.96
N ARG A 356 14.58 -6.48 5.83
CA ARG A 356 14.76 -5.77 4.56
C ARG A 356 15.53 -6.60 3.54
N ALA A 357 16.53 -7.37 3.96
CA ALA A 357 17.20 -8.31 3.07
C ALA A 357 16.24 -9.39 2.55
N ILE A 358 15.34 -9.90 3.40
CA ILE A 358 14.29 -10.82 2.97
C ILE A 358 13.37 -10.16 1.94
N GLN A 359 12.90 -8.94 2.22
CA GLN A 359 12.03 -8.20 1.30
C GLN A 359 12.69 -7.92 -0.06
N LEU A 360 13.94 -7.43 -0.05
CA LEU A 360 14.66 -7.04 -1.27
C LEU A 360 14.99 -8.25 -2.14
N PHE A 361 15.20 -9.43 -1.56
CA PHE A 361 15.48 -10.66 -2.30
C PHE A 361 14.23 -11.46 -2.70
N ALA A 362 13.06 -11.18 -2.12
CA ALA A 362 11.80 -11.80 -2.54
C ALA A 362 11.43 -11.41 -4.00
N PRO A 363 10.70 -12.27 -4.73
CA PRO A 363 10.15 -11.93 -6.05
C PRO A 363 9.32 -10.65 -6.03
N GLY A 364 9.48 -9.79 -7.04
CA GLY A 364 8.69 -8.57 -7.20
C GLY A 364 9.47 -7.26 -7.06
N ILE A 365 8.72 -6.16 -7.04
CA ILE A 365 9.21 -4.78 -6.90
C ILE A 365 9.17 -4.39 -5.42
N PRO A 366 10.31 -4.14 -4.76
CA PRO A 366 10.30 -3.75 -3.36
C PRO A 366 9.96 -2.26 -3.20
N GLN A 367 8.88 -1.98 -2.46
CA GLN A 367 8.51 -0.67 -1.97
C GLN A 367 8.95 -0.52 -0.51
N ILE A 368 9.69 0.56 -0.22
CA ILE A 368 10.14 0.93 1.12
C ILE A 368 9.35 2.15 1.55
N TYR A 369 8.65 2.11 2.68
CA TYR A 369 7.94 3.27 3.20
C TYR A 369 8.91 4.26 3.88
N TYR A 370 8.65 5.56 3.78
CA TYR A 370 9.63 6.59 4.17
C TYR A 370 10.02 6.55 5.66
N VAL A 371 9.10 6.21 6.57
CA VAL A 371 9.42 6.01 7.99
C VAL A 371 10.39 4.84 8.14
N GLY A 372 10.14 3.73 7.44
CA GLY A 372 11.02 2.58 7.41
C GLY A 372 12.40 2.86 6.80
N LEU A 373 12.45 3.60 5.69
CA LEU A 373 13.71 4.02 5.08
C LEU A 373 14.63 4.67 6.12
N LEU A 374 14.06 5.48 7.01
CA LEU A 374 14.77 6.23 8.03
C LEU A 374 14.88 5.50 9.38
N ALA A 375 14.51 4.21 9.44
CA ALA A 375 14.40 3.44 10.69
C ALA A 375 13.63 4.20 11.79
N GLY A 376 12.54 4.86 11.38
CA GLY A 376 11.69 5.66 12.24
C GLY A 376 11.01 4.84 13.33
N GLN A 377 10.76 5.49 14.45
CA GLN A 377 10.10 4.92 15.61
C GLN A 377 8.65 5.41 15.68
N ASN A 378 7.86 4.75 16.52
CA ASN A 378 6.49 5.11 16.84
C ASN A 378 6.41 6.58 17.27
N ASP A 379 5.54 7.33 16.59
CA ASP A 379 5.23 8.71 16.91
C ASP A 379 3.97 8.80 17.76
N GLU A 380 4.10 8.44 19.04
CA GLU A 380 3.00 8.52 20.01
C GLU A 380 2.49 9.96 20.19
N ALA A 381 3.36 10.96 20.02
CA ALA A 381 3.00 12.37 20.16
C ALA A 381 2.07 12.82 19.03
N LEU A 382 2.42 12.51 17.77
CA LEU A 382 1.56 12.81 16.63
C LEU A 382 0.23 12.09 16.75
N MET A 383 0.26 10.77 16.97
CA MET A 383 -0.94 9.94 17.16
C MET A 383 -1.88 10.51 18.23
N THR A 384 -1.34 10.90 19.39
CA THR A 384 -2.13 11.47 20.49
C THR A 384 -2.71 12.83 20.10
N SER A 385 -1.94 13.67 19.40
CA SER A 385 -2.39 15.01 19.01
C SER A 385 -3.45 15.00 17.92
N THR A 386 -3.40 14.02 17.00
CA THR A 386 -4.34 13.91 15.88
C THR A 386 -5.55 13.06 16.23
N GLY A 387 -5.41 12.14 17.20
CA GLY A 387 -6.42 11.13 17.53
C GLY A 387 -6.50 9.99 16.50
N GLU A 388 -5.60 9.95 15.51
CA GLU A 388 -5.54 8.92 14.48
C GLU A 388 -4.47 7.87 14.83
N LEU A 389 -4.88 6.62 15.02
CA LEU A 389 -3.97 5.54 15.44
C LEU A 389 -2.87 5.25 14.42
N ARG A 390 -3.15 5.42 13.11
CA ARG A 390 -2.14 5.22 12.06
C ARG A 390 -1.06 6.29 12.06
N ASP A 391 -1.30 7.44 12.68
CA ASP A 391 -0.30 8.51 12.76
C ASP A 391 0.95 8.13 13.57
N ILE A 392 0.88 7.03 14.33
CA ILE A 392 2.06 6.43 14.98
C ILE A 392 3.16 6.04 13.98
N ASN A 393 2.81 5.73 12.72
CA ASN A 393 3.73 5.33 11.66
C ASN A 393 3.76 6.36 10.52
N ARG A 394 3.71 7.64 10.87
CA ARG A 394 3.35 8.70 9.91
C ARG A 394 4.02 10.04 10.27
N HIS A 395 5.18 9.95 10.92
CA HIS A 395 5.98 11.06 11.45
C HIS A 395 6.30 12.13 10.39
N PHE A 396 6.33 13.40 10.80
CA PHE A 396 6.78 14.52 9.97
C PHE A 396 8.28 14.78 10.18
N TYR A 397 9.12 14.39 9.21
CA TYR A 397 10.52 14.74 9.23
C TYR A 397 10.73 16.11 8.57
N THR A 398 11.37 17.04 9.29
CA THR A 398 11.98 18.19 8.61
C THR A 398 13.08 17.69 7.66
N LEU A 399 13.40 18.46 6.62
CA LEU A 399 14.45 18.08 5.67
C LEU A 399 15.80 17.82 6.37
N ASP A 400 16.14 18.65 7.37
CA ASP A 400 17.36 18.46 8.16
C ASP A 400 17.29 17.19 9.03
N ALA A 401 16.15 16.91 9.66
CA ALA A 401 15.96 15.68 10.44
C ALA A 401 16.08 14.43 9.55
N ALA A 402 15.50 14.46 8.34
CA ALA A 402 15.62 13.38 7.36
C ALA A 402 17.09 13.20 6.90
N ASN A 403 17.82 14.29 6.67
CA ASN A 403 19.25 14.26 6.31
C ASN A 403 20.14 13.74 7.45
N ILE A 404 19.75 13.94 8.71
CA ILE A 404 20.44 13.34 9.87
C ILE A 404 20.09 11.86 9.96
N ALA A 405 18.81 11.50 9.89
CA ALA A 405 18.35 10.12 10.02
C ALA A 405 18.93 9.21 8.93
N VAL A 406 19.03 9.70 7.69
CA VAL A 406 19.61 8.92 6.58
C VAL A 406 21.09 8.58 6.80
N ALA A 407 21.82 9.37 7.60
CA ALA A 407 23.23 9.11 7.92
C ALA A 407 23.40 8.04 9.03
N ALA A 408 22.31 7.59 9.67
CA ALA A 408 22.40 6.56 10.70
C ALA A 408 22.96 5.23 10.15
N PRO A 409 23.75 4.48 10.94
CA PRO A 409 24.37 3.24 10.47
C PRO A 409 23.39 2.21 9.89
N VAL A 410 22.24 2.01 10.54
CA VAL A 410 21.19 1.10 10.06
C VAL A 410 20.62 1.55 8.71
N VAL A 411 20.42 2.86 8.51
CA VAL A 411 19.91 3.39 7.24
C VAL A 411 20.96 3.25 6.14
N GLN A 412 22.24 3.47 6.44
CA GLN A 412 23.32 3.25 5.47
C GLN A 412 23.44 1.78 5.05
N ARG A 413 23.25 0.83 5.98
CA ARG A 413 23.17 -0.61 5.67
C ARG A 413 21.99 -0.93 4.74
N LEU A 414 20.82 -0.35 5.02
CA LEU A 414 19.63 -0.49 4.17
C LEU A 414 19.88 0.07 2.76
N LEU A 415 20.41 1.29 2.65
CA LEU A 415 20.73 1.92 1.36
C LEU A 415 21.73 1.10 0.56
N ALA A 416 22.72 0.46 1.21
CA ALA A 416 23.65 -0.44 0.54
C ALA A 416 22.94 -1.67 -0.08
N LEU A 417 22.00 -2.29 0.66
CA LEU A 417 21.17 -3.38 0.14
C LEU A 417 20.24 -2.93 -0.99
N MET A 418 19.66 -1.72 -0.89
CA MET A 418 18.81 -1.16 -1.94
C MET A 418 19.60 -0.91 -3.23
N ARG A 419 20.80 -0.33 -3.14
CA ARG A 419 21.72 -0.14 -4.29
C ARG A 419 22.11 -1.49 -4.91
N LEU A 420 22.40 -2.50 -4.09
CA LEU A 420 22.64 -3.86 -4.57
C LEU A 420 21.42 -4.39 -5.35
N ARG A 421 20.22 -4.27 -4.77
CA ARG A 421 18.97 -4.77 -5.38
C ARG A 421 18.65 -4.08 -6.71
N ARG A 422 18.97 -2.80 -6.83
CA ARG A 422 18.76 -2.02 -8.04
C ARG A 422 19.79 -2.31 -9.14
N ASN A 423 21.07 -2.40 -8.77
CA ASN A 423 22.15 -2.35 -9.74
C ASN A 423 22.69 -3.73 -10.14
N HIS A 424 22.48 -4.78 -9.32
CA HIS A 424 23.07 -6.09 -9.62
C HIS A 424 22.27 -6.86 -10.69
N PRO A 425 22.90 -7.31 -11.80
CA PRO A 425 22.18 -7.92 -12.94
C PRO A 425 21.43 -9.22 -12.64
N ALA A 426 21.81 -9.91 -11.56
CA ALA A 426 21.14 -11.15 -11.13
C ALA A 426 19.63 -10.97 -10.92
N PHE A 427 19.19 -9.82 -10.39
CA PHE A 427 17.78 -9.54 -10.09
C PHE A 427 16.89 -9.38 -11.34
N ALA A 428 17.48 -9.36 -12.54
CA ALA A 428 16.74 -9.44 -13.80
C ALA A 428 16.54 -10.89 -14.29
N GLY A 429 17.06 -11.88 -13.56
CA GLY A 429 16.99 -13.28 -13.90
C GLY A 429 15.91 -14.04 -13.13
N GLN A 430 16.22 -15.28 -12.76
CA GLN A 430 15.29 -16.18 -12.06
C GLN A 430 15.56 -16.17 -10.55
N PHE A 431 14.49 -16.20 -9.77
CA PHE A 431 14.54 -16.39 -8.33
C PHE A 431 14.87 -17.85 -7.98
N GLU A 432 15.73 -18.04 -6.98
CA GLU A 432 16.14 -19.35 -6.46
C GLU A 432 15.87 -19.38 -4.94
N LEU A 433 14.95 -20.24 -4.48
CA LEU A 433 14.85 -20.57 -3.05
C LEU A 433 15.78 -21.76 -2.75
N HIS A 434 16.79 -21.53 -1.91
CA HIS A 434 17.78 -22.54 -1.54
C HIS A 434 17.38 -23.29 -0.28
N TYR A 435 17.96 -24.49 -0.11
CA TYR A 435 17.79 -25.23 1.13
C TYR A 435 18.43 -24.46 2.30
N SER A 436 17.66 -24.31 3.37
CA SER A 436 18.08 -23.80 4.67
C SER A 436 17.23 -24.45 5.77
N ASN A 437 17.77 -24.55 6.98
CA ASN A 437 17.04 -25.09 8.13
C ASN A 437 15.88 -24.13 8.54
N ASP A 438 15.07 -24.52 9.52
CA ASP A 438 13.90 -23.72 9.90
C ASP A 438 14.25 -22.38 10.56
N SER A 439 15.43 -22.25 11.16
CA SER A 439 15.91 -20.99 11.72
C SER A 439 16.74 -20.14 10.74
N SER A 440 16.66 -20.40 9.43
CA SER A 440 17.35 -19.61 8.42
C SER A 440 16.61 -19.57 7.09
N VAL A 441 16.83 -18.51 6.32
CA VAL A 441 16.29 -18.34 4.97
C VAL A 441 17.45 -18.15 4.00
N ALA A 442 17.60 -19.05 3.03
CA ALA A 442 18.57 -18.93 1.95
C ALA A 442 17.84 -18.75 0.62
N MET A 443 18.09 -17.65 -0.07
CA MET A 443 17.49 -17.38 -1.39
C MET A 443 18.39 -16.50 -2.23
N GLY A 444 18.08 -16.37 -3.51
CA GLY A 444 18.90 -15.60 -4.41
C GLY A 444 18.27 -15.41 -5.77
N TRP A 445 19.04 -14.76 -6.62
CA TRP A 445 18.71 -14.56 -8.02
C TRP A 445 19.88 -14.98 -8.90
N ARG A 446 19.56 -15.46 -10.09
CA ARG A 446 20.52 -15.85 -11.11
C ARG A 446 20.11 -15.35 -12.48
N ASN A 447 21.02 -14.64 -13.14
CA ASN A 447 20.90 -14.21 -14.54
C ASN A 447 22.15 -14.66 -15.30
N GLY A 448 22.08 -15.82 -15.96
CA GLY A 448 23.24 -16.45 -16.60
C GLY A 448 24.36 -16.74 -15.60
N GLN A 449 25.53 -16.12 -15.80
CA GLN A 449 26.68 -16.24 -14.90
C GLN A 449 26.58 -15.33 -13.66
N GLN A 450 25.70 -14.32 -13.69
CA GLN A 450 25.52 -13.41 -12.58
C GLN A 450 24.64 -14.04 -11.52
N SER A 451 25.09 -14.07 -10.27
CA SER A 451 24.32 -14.58 -9.14
C SER A 451 24.46 -13.68 -7.92
N CYS A 452 23.38 -13.52 -7.17
CA CYS A 452 23.36 -12.81 -5.90
C CYS A 452 22.50 -13.61 -4.93
N ARG A 453 23.07 -14.04 -3.81
CA ARG A 453 22.45 -14.94 -2.83
C ARG A 453 22.55 -14.34 -1.45
N VAL A 454 21.47 -14.45 -0.69
CA VAL A 454 21.41 -14.06 0.72
C VAL A 454 21.17 -15.29 1.59
N LEU A 455 21.88 -15.35 2.71
CA LEU A 455 21.57 -16.23 3.84
C LEU A 455 21.24 -15.35 5.05
N VAL A 456 20.02 -15.50 5.55
CA VAL A 456 19.57 -14.85 6.79
C VAL A 456 19.48 -15.91 7.88
N ASP A 457 20.24 -15.74 8.95
CA ASP A 457 20.10 -16.52 10.18
C ASP A 457 19.14 -15.78 11.12
N LEU A 458 18.00 -16.40 11.46
CA LEU A 458 16.94 -15.74 12.22
C LEU A 458 17.25 -15.67 13.72
N ARG A 459 18.09 -16.58 14.23
CA ARG A 459 18.47 -16.60 15.66
C ARG A 459 19.50 -15.53 15.96
N PHE A 460 20.49 -15.41 15.09
CA PHE A 460 21.58 -14.44 15.25
C PHE A 460 21.35 -13.15 14.47
N ARG A 461 20.24 -13.06 13.71
CA ARG A 461 19.84 -11.91 12.89
C ARG A 461 20.94 -11.48 11.90
N THR A 462 21.74 -12.45 11.44
CA THR A 462 22.88 -12.16 10.55
C THR A 462 22.47 -12.29 9.10
N VAL A 463 22.91 -11.33 8.28
CA VAL A 463 22.68 -11.32 6.84
C VAL A 463 24.01 -11.46 6.12
N THR A 464 24.20 -12.58 5.42
CA THR A 464 25.38 -12.80 4.58
C THR A 464 24.98 -12.81 3.12
N VAL A 465 25.55 -11.90 2.35
CA VAL A 465 25.35 -11.85 0.90
C VAL A 465 26.57 -12.45 0.20
N LYS A 466 26.33 -13.30 -0.81
CA LYS A 466 27.32 -13.85 -1.73
C LYS A 466 26.92 -13.47 -3.14
N LEU A 467 27.78 -12.77 -3.88
CA LEU A 467 27.48 -12.32 -5.23
C LEU A 467 28.66 -12.48 -6.18
N THR A 468 28.37 -12.56 -7.46
CA THR A 468 29.38 -12.45 -8.51
C THR A 468 29.61 -10.99 -8.82
N ASP A 469 30.86 -10.55 -8.77
CA ASP A 469 31.24 -9.22 -9.23
C ASP A 469 30.90 -9.05 -10.73
N PRO A 470 30.07 -8.05 -11.11
CA PRO A 470 29.58 -7.94 -12.48
C PRO A 470 30.68 -7.75 -13.53
N GLU A 471 31.81 -7.13 -13.17
CA GLU A 471 32.91 -6.82 -14.09
C GLU A 471 33.92 -7.97 -14.21
N SER A 472 34.32 -8.54 -13.08
CA SER A 472 35.37 -9.57 -13.01
C SER A 472 34.85 -11.00 -12.98
N GLY A 473 33.55 -11.20 -12.71
CA GLY A 473 32.92 -12.52 -12.55
C GLY A 473 33.34 -13.28 -11.29
N ARG A 474 34.14 -12.67 -10.40
CA ARG A 474 34.64 -13.31 -9.18
C ARG A 474 33.54 -13.35 -8.12
N LEU A 475 33.46 -14.46 -7.39
CA LEU A 475 32.55 -14.56 -6.24
C LEU A 475 33.10 -13.77 -5.05
N THR A 476 32.31 -12.86 -4.51
CA THR A 476 32.58 -12.08 -3.30
C THR A 476 31.50 -12.33 -2.25
N SER A 477 31.78 -11.98 -1.00
CA SER A 477 30.82 -12.08 0.10
C SER A 477 31.03 -10.98 1.12
N PHE A 478 29.94 -10.47 1.68
CA PHE A 478 29.96 -9.50 2.78
C PHE A 478 28.81 -9.77 3.75
N ARG A 479 28.94 -9.20 4.96
CA ARG A 479 27.86 -9.14 5.95
C ARG A 479 27.20 -7.77 5.86
N ALA A 480 25.88 -7.76 5.66
CA ALA A 480 25.10 -6.54 5.47
C ALA A 480 24.79 -5.82 6.77
#